data_AF-A0A532C694-F1
#
_entry.id   AF-A0A532C694-F1
#
_cell.length_a   1.000
_cell.length_b   1.000
_cell.length_c   1.000
_cell.angle_alpha   90.00
_cell.angle_beta   90.00
_cell.angle_gamma   90.00
#
_symmetry.space_group_name_H-M   'P 1'
#
loop_
_entity.id
_entity.type
_entity.pdbx_description
1 polymer ?
#
loop_
_entity_poly.entity_id
_entity_poly.type
_entity_poly.pdbx_seq_one_letter_code
_entity_poly.pdbx_strand_id
1 'polypeptide(L)'
;MSLSNRTSWEQNLRTLTMQAGQAAELGQWDQVEACYALREEHLLDHPMLPALAMDLSVSDQAVTARIVNAQLAVQSQLIEAAKIRQNLQGVRSWQGLREKQAPLMDQLA
;
A
#
# COMPACT_ATOMS: atom_id res chain seq x y z
N MET A 1 3.28 18.90 -33.70
CA MET A 1 2.60 18.18 -32.59
C MET A 1 1.31 18.92 -32.26
N SER A 2 0.18 18.22 -32.10
CA SER A 2 -1.13 18.84 -31.89
C SER A 2 -1.39 19.15 -30.41
N LEU A 3 -2.05 20.28 -30.13
CA LEU A 3 -2.51 20.65 -28.78
C LEU A 3 -3.39 19.55 -28.14
N SER A 4 -4.17 18.84 -28.97
CA SER A 4 -5.06 17.75 -28.56
C SER A 4 -4.34 16.58 -27.89
N ASN A 5 -3.13 16.22 -28.35
CA ASN A 5 -2.37 15.13 -27.75
C ASN A 5 -1.86 15.51 -26.36
N ARG A 6 -1.41 16.76 -26.20
CA ARG A 6 -0.97 17.29 -24.90
C ARG A 6 -2.13 17.29 -23.89
N THR A 7 -3.30 17.80 -24.27
CA THR A 7 -4.44 17.82 -23.35
C THR A 7 -4.91 16.41 -22.96
N SER A 8 -4.86 15.45 -23.90
CA SER A 8 -5.19 14.05 -23.57
C SER A 8 -4.19 13.43 -22.60
N TRP A 9 -2.91 13.73 -22.77
CA TRP A 9 -1.86 13.28 -21.86
C TRP A 9 -2.02 13.86 -20.45
N GLU A 10 -2.25 15.18 -20.32
CA GLU A 10 -2.48 15.81 -19.01
C GLU A 10 -3.71 15.21 -18.32
N GLN A 11 -4.78 14.93 -19.08
CA GLN A 11 -5.98 14.30 -18.54
C GLN A 11 -5.71 12.86 -18.09
N ASN A 12 -4.92 12.09 -18.83
CA ASN A 12 -4.56 10.71 -18.45
C ASN A 12 -3.78 10.69 -17.15
N LEU A 13 -2.79 11.59 -16.98
CA LEU A 13 -2.04 11.71 -15.72
C LEU A 13 -2.97 12.03 -14.55
N ARG A 14 -3.89 12.98 -14.72
CA ARG A 14 -4.89 13.32 -13.69
C ARG A 14 -5.79 12.14 -13.34
N THR A 15 -6.27 11.41 -14.36
CA THR A 15 -7.11 10.23 -14.17
C THR A 15 -6.38 9.14 -13.38
N LEU A 16 -5.14 8.81 -13.76
CA LEU A 16 -4.34 7.80 -13.07
C LEU A 16 -4.05 8.19 -11.62
N THR A 17 -3.69 9.45 -11.35
CA THR A 17 -3.47 9.95 -9.99
C THR A 17 -4.75 9.92 -9.15
N MET A 18 -5.91 10.25 -9.75
CA MET A 18 -7.20 10.15 -9.07
C MET A 18 -7.58 8.70 -8.75
N GLN A 19 -7.37 7.78 -9.70
CA GLN A 19 -7.63 6.35 -9.51
C GLN A 19 -6.74 5.76 -8.41
N ALA A 20 -5.46 6.14 -8.35
CA ALA A 20 -4.57 5.79 -7.26
C ALA A 20 -5.11 6.30 -5.90
N GLY A 21 -5.63 7.52 -5.87
CA GLY A 21 -6.32 8.09 -4.70
C GLY A 21 -7.49 7.23 -4.22
N GLN A 22 -8.39 6.87 -5.14
CA GLN A 22 -9.56 6.04 -4.85
C GLN A 22 -9.18 4.63 -4.40
N ALA A 23 -8.21 4.00 -5.06
CA ALA A 23 -7.70 2.70 -4.66
C ALA A 23 -7.08 2.73 -3.25
N ALA A 24 -6.33 3.79 -2.92
CA ALA A 24 -5.75 3.98 -1.60
C ALA A 24 -6.82 4.19 -0.51
N GLU A 25 -7.94 4.85 -0.81
CA GLU A 25 -9.08 4.98 0.11
C GLU A 25 -9.71 3.63 0.44
N LEU A 26 -9.73 2.71 -0.52
CA LEU A 26 -10.30 1.38 -0.38
C LEU A 26 -9.29 0.34 0.13
N GLY A 27 -8.03 0.72 0.34
CA GLY A 27 -6.95 -0.19 0.73
C GLY A 27 -6.52 -1.17 -0.37
N GLN A 28 -6.79 -0.84 -1.64
CA GLN A 28 -6.45 -1.65 -2.81
C GLN A 28 -5.02 -1.36 -3.28
N TRP A 29 -4.02 -1.78 -2.51
CA TRP A 29 -2.62 -1.38 -2.71
C TRP A 29 -2.03 -1.82 -4.05
N ASP A 30 -2.35 -3.03 -4.53
CA ASP A 30 -1.91 -3.51 -5.85
C ASP A 30 -2.42 -2.60 -6.98
N GLN A 31 -3.62 -2.05 -6.82
CA GLN A 31 -4.19 -1.12 -7.79
C GLN A 31 -3.56 0.27 -7.70
N VAL A 32 -3.16 0.72 -6.50
CA VAL A 32 -2.35 1.94 -6.33
C VAL A 32 -1.04 1.80 -7.09
N GLU A 33 -0.33 0.69 -6.92
CA GLU A 33 0.92 0.39 -7.63
C GLU A 33 0.73 0.37 -9.14
N ALA A 34 -0.30 -0.33 -9.64
CA ALA A 34 -0.61 -0.37 -11.07
C ALA A 34 -0.88 1.02 -11.66
N CYS A 35 -1.60 1.89 -10.94
CA CYS A 35 -1.84 3.26 -11.39
C CYS A 35 -0.54 4.07 -11.50
N TYR A 36 0.37 3.93 -10.53
CA TYR A 36 1.65 4.65 -10.57
C TYR A 36 2.60 4.10 -11.64
N ALA A 37 2.63 2.78 -11.87
CA ALA A 37 3.41 2.17 -12.94
C ALA A 37 2.96 2.71 -14.32
N LEU A 38 1.65 2.70 -14.61
CA LEU A 38 1.12 3.27 -15.84
C LEU A 38 1.38 4.77 -15.95
N ARG A 39 1.31 5.51 -14.84
CA ARG A 39 1.61 6.94 -14.85
C ARG A 39 3.07 7.20 -15.18
N GLU A 40 3.99 6.39 -14.67
CA GLU A 40 5.43 6.49 -14.96
C GLU A 40 5.71 6.31 -16.45
N GLU A 41 5.06 5.36 -17.11
CA GLU A 41 5.16 5.15 -18.55
C GLU A 41 4.82 6.42 -19.36
N HIS A 42 3.87 7.23 -18.86
CA HIS A 42 3.45 8.47 -19.52
C HIS A 42 4.25 9.72 -19.13
N LEU A 43 5.03 9.70 -18.05
CA LEU A 43 5.65 10.92 -17.50
C LEU A 43 6.64 11.60 -18.46
N LEU A 44 7.30 10.82 -19.32
CA LEU A 44 8.34 11.31 -20.24
C LEU A 44 7.80 11.73 -21.61
N ASP A 45 6.52 11.49 -21.91
CA ASP A 45 5.93 11.76 -23.21
C ASP A 45 5.90 13.26 -23.55
N HIS A 46 5.78 14.11 -22.54
CA HIS A 46 5.67 15.56 -22.70
C HIS A 46 6.35 16.34 -21.55
N PRO A 47 6.88 17.55 -21.82
CA PRO A 47 7.41 18.41 -20.76
C PRO A 47 6.29 18.86 -19.81
N MET A 48 6.49 18.57 -18.53
CA MET A 48 5.49 18.87 -17.49
C MET A 48 5.48 20.35 -17.11
N LEU A 49 4.29 20.93 -17.11
CA LEU A 49 4.10 22.29 -16.63
C LEU A 49 4.13 22.32 -15.10
N PRO A 50 4.73 23.34 -14.47
CA PRO A 50 4.77 23.46 -13.01
C PRO A 50 3.40 23.40 -12.34
N ALA A 51 2.37 23.99 -12.97
CA ALA A 51 1.00 23.95 -12.45
C ALA A 51 0.43 22.52 -12.42
N LEU A 52 0.64 21.74 -13.48
CA LEU A 52 0.21 20.34 -13.51
C LEU A 52 0.99 19.50 -12.49
N ALA A 53 2.31 19.71 -12.37
CA ALA A 53 3.13 19.03 -11.37
C ALA A 53 2.62 19.29 -9.95
N MET A 54 2.29 20.55 -9.66
CA MET A 54 1.72 20.95 -8.36
C MET A 54 0.37 20.26 -8.11
N ASP A 55 -0.55 20.28 -9.09
CA ASP A 55 -1.86 19.63 -8.97
C ASP A 55 -1.72 18.13 -8.66
N LEU A 56 -0.89 17.41 -9.43
CA LEU A 56 -0.69 15.98 -9.21
C LEU A 56 -0.03 15.69 -7.84
N SER A 57 0.92 16.54 -7.42
CA SER A 57 1.63 16.37 -6.15
C SER A 57 0.70 16.46 -4.93
N VAL A 58 -0.33 17.31 -4.97
CA VAL A 58 -1.31 17.43 -3.88
C VAL A 58 -2.07 16.11 -3.70
N SER A 59 -2.50 15.49 -4.80
CA SER A 59 -3.15 14.19 -4.76
C SER A 59 -2.19 13.07 -4.32
N ASP A 60 -0.94 13.10 -4.78
CA ASP A 60 0.09 12.13 -4.37
C ASP A 60 0.39 12.19 -2.86
N GLN A 61 0.39 13.39 -2.27
CA GLN A 61 0.52 13.56 -0.82
C GLN A 61 -0.66 12.91 -0.07
N ALA A 62 -1.87 13.01 -0.61
CA ALA A 62 -3.05 12.41 -0.01
C ALA A 62 -2.98 10.87 -0.05
N VAL A 63 -2.45 10.28 -1.12
CA VAL A 63 -2.17 8.83 -1.21
C VAL A 63 -1.10 8.44 -0.19
N THR A 64 -0.02 9.20 -0.11
CA THR A 64 1.09 8.97 0.83
C THR A 64 0.59 8.94 2.28
N ALA A 65 -0.24 9.91 2.67
CA ALA A 65 -0.82 9.96 4.00
C ALA A 65 -1.67 8.71 4.33
N ARG A 66 -2.41 8.18 3.34
CA ARG A 66 -3.21 6.95 3.50
C ARG A 66 -2.33 5.72 3.67
N ILE A 67 -1.25 5.61 2.90
CA ILE A 67 -0.26 4.53 3.03
C ILE A 67 0.35 4.54 4.44
N VAL A 68 0.78 5.71 4.92
CA VAL A 68 1.36 5.85 6.27
C VAL A 68 0.35 5.41 7.34
N ASN A 69 -0.90 5.85 7.24
CA ASN A 69 -1.96 5.46 8.18
C ASN A 69 -2.22 3.95 8.16
N ALA A 70 -2.26 3.33 6.97
CA ALA A 70 -2.44 1.90 6.83
C ALA A 70 -1.28 1.11 7.47
N GLN A 71 -0.03 1.54 7.27
CA GLN A 71 1.14 0.94 7.89
C GLN A 71 1.08 1.01 9.42
N LEU A 72 0.69 2.17 9.98
CA LEU A 72 0.50 2.33 11.42
C LEU A 72 -0.58 1.40 11.97
N ALA A 73 -1.71 1.26 11.25
CA ALA A 73 -2.79 0.36 11.64
C ALA A 73 -2.32 -1.11 11.64
N VAL A 74 -1.62 -1.55 10.60
CA VAL A 74 -1.04 -2.91 10.53
C VAL A 74 -0.04 -3.14 11.66
N GLN A 75 0.85 -2.18 11.91
CA GLN A 75 1.82 -2.28 13.00
C GLN A 75 1.14 -2.43 14.36
N SER A 76 0.10 -1.63 14.62
CA SER A 76 -0.71 -1.74 15.85
C SER A 76 -1.35 -3.12 15.99
N GLN A 77 -1.94 -3.65 14.91
CA GLN A 77 -2.54 -4.99 14.91
C GLN A 77 -1.51 -6.09 15.17
N LEU A 78 -0.31 -5.99 14.59
CA LEU A 78 0.77 -6.95 14.81
C LEU A 78 1.25 -6.95 16.27
N ILE A 79 1.34 -5.77 16.90
CA ILE A 79 1.69 -5.63 18.32
C ILE A 79 0.63 -6.31 19.19
N GLU A 80 -0.65 -6.05 18.94
CA GLU A 80 -1.75 -6.66 19.71
C GLU A 80 -1.81 -8.17 19.50
N ALA A 81 -1.63 -8.65 18.28
CA ALA A 81 -1.55 -10.09 17.99
C ALA A 81 -0.38 -10.77 18.72
N ALA A 82 0.77 -10.09 18.83
CA ALA A 82 1.91 -10.59 19.58
C ALA A 82 1.62 -10.69 21.08
N LYS A 83 0.97 -9.68 21.68
CA LYS A 83 0.54 -9.70 23.09
C LYS A 83 -0.44 -10.84 23.35
N ILE A 84 -1.44 -11.03 22.48
CA ILE A 84 -2.41 -12.12 22.59
C ILE A 84 -1.69 -13.47 22.57
N ARG A 85 -0.74 -13.66 21.64
CA ARG A 85 0.05 -14.90 21.55
C ARG A 85 0.85 -15.16 22.83
N GLN A 86 1.50 -14.14 23.37
CA GLN A 86 2.25 -14.23 24.63
C GLN A 86 1.34 -14.58 25.81
N ASN A 87 0.18 -13.95 25.91
CA ASN A 87 -0.80 -14.23 26.96
C ASN A 87 -1.31 -15.67 26.89
N LEU A 88 -1.62 -16.17 25.69
CA LEU A 88 -2.04 -17.56 25.49
C LEU A 88 -0.93 -18.57 25.86
N GLN A 89 0.32 -18.27 25.50
CA GLN A 89 1.47 -19.08 25.93
C GLN A 89 1.62 -19.09 27.46
N GLY A 90 1.41 -17.94 28.11
CA GLY A 90 1.33 -17.83 29.56
C GLY A 90 0.23 -18.71 30.13
N VAL A 91 -1.02 -18.54 29.70
CA VAL A 91 -2.14 -19.36 30.22
C VAL A 91 -1.88 -20.85 30.06
N ARG A 92 -1.36 -21.28 28.91
CA ARG A 92 -1.00 -22.68 28.66
C ARG A 92 0.08 -23.19 29.62
N SER A 93 1.11 -22.38 29.89
CA SER A 93 2.17 -22.77 30.83
C SER A 93 1.66 -22.87 32.27
N TRP A 94 0.80 -21.95 32.70
CA TRP A 94 0.13 -21.98 34.01
C TRP A 94 -0.79 -23.19 34.18
N GLN A 95 -1.45 -23.64 33.11
CA GLN A 95 -2.31 -24.83 33.11
C GLN A 95 -1.53 -26.16 32.96
N GLY A 96 -0.19 -26.12 32.90
CA GLY A 96 0.63 -27.32 32.68
C GLY A 96 0.51 -27.92 31.27
N LEU A 97 -0.19 -27.25 30.37
CA LEU A 97 -0.41 -27.64 28.97
C LEU A 97 0.77 -27.14 28.12
N ARG A 98 1.98 -27.65 28.40
CA ARG A 98 3.15 -27.36 27.57
C ARG A 98 3.06 -28.21 26.30
N GLU A 99 2.73 -27.60 25.16
CA GLU A 99 2.87 -28.26 23.85
C GLU A 99 4.33 -28.76 23.74
N LYS A 100 4.51 -30.08 23.68
CA LYS A 100 5.72 -30.66 23.11
C LYS A 100 5.71 -30.26 21.64
N GLN A 101 6.38 -29.16 21.30
CA GLN A 101 6.69 -28.85 19.91
C GLN A 101 7.52 -30.01 19.36
N ALA A 102 6.87 -30.91 18.62
CA ALA A 102 7.57 -31.78 17.69
C ALA A 102 8.08 -30.88 16.56
N PRO A 103 9.39 -30.88 16.26
CA PRO A 103 9.89 -30.12 15.12
C PRO A 103 9.30 -30.71 13.85
N LEU A 104 8.76 -29.84 12.99
CA LEU A 104 8.14 -30.14 11.69
C LEU A 104 9.08 -30.78 10.65
N MET A 105 10.31 -31.16 11.05
CA MET A 105 11.36 -31.67 10.15
C MET A 105 11.52 -33.21 10.17
N ASP A 106 10.81 -33.94 11.02
CA ASP A 106 10.97 -35.42 11.15
C ASP A 106 9.93 -36.25 10.37
N GLN A 107 9.11 -35.66 9.49
CA GLN A 107 8.04 -36.39 8.78
C GLN A 107 8.25 -36.56 7.27
N LEU A 108 9.49 -36.46 6.77
CA LEU A 108 9.81 -36.66 5.35
C LEU A 108 10.90 -37.72 5.09
N ALA A 109 10.92 -38.80 5.88
CA ALA A 109 11.74 -39.98 5.59
C ALA A 109 10.88 -41.15 5.08
#